data_AF-A0A529MEG2-F1
#
_entry.id   AF-A0A529MEG2-F1
#
_cell.length_a   1.000
_cell.length_b   1.000
_cell.length_c   1.000
_cell.angle_alpha   90.00
_cell.angle_beta   90.00
_cell.angle_gamma   90.00
#
_symmetry.space_group_name_H-M   'P 1'
#
loop_
_entity.id
_entity.type
_entity.pdbx_description
1 polymer ?
#
loop_
_entity_poly.entity_id
_entity_poly.type
_entity_poly.pdbx_seq_one_letter_code
_entity_poly.pdbx_strand_id
1 'polypeptide(L)' 'MYFPRFLVGATTTMLVVAGWVYHATGSIWRTTGWTVLVAIILQVGYFVALAGLIY' A
#
# COMPACT_ATOMS: atom_id res chain seq x y z
N MET A 1 -11.94 15.24 -7.02
CA MET A 1 -10.67 15.08 -6.27
C MET A 1 -10.22 13.63 -6.42
N TYR A 2 -9.04 13.36 -6.98
CA TYR A 2 -8.52 11.99 -7.19
C TYR A 2 -8.01 11.32 -5.90
N PHE A 3 -7.79 12.12 -4.85
CA PHE A 3 -7.20 11.70 -3.59
C PHE A 3 -8.04 10.67 -2.80
N PRO A 4 -9.37 10.83 -2.64
CA PRO A 4 -10.21 9.79 -2.02
C PRO A 4 -10.14 8.44 -2.75
N ARG A 5 -10.09 8.45 -4.09
CA ARG A 5 -10.04 7.22 -4.90
C ARG A 5 -8.70 6.49 -4.77
N PHE A 6 -7.60 7.24 -4.67
CA PHE A 6 -6.28 6.68 -4.38
C PHE A 6 -6.24 6.04 -3.00
N LEU A 7 -6.77 6.72 -1.97
CA LEU A 7 -6.83 6.18 -0.61
C LEU A 7 -7.61 4.86 -0.55
N VAL A 8 -8.78 4.80 -1.19
CA VAL A 8 -9.57 3.56 -1.24
C VAL A 8 -8.77 2.42 -1.88
N GLY A 9 -8.13 2.65 -3.03
CA GLY A 9 -7.31 1.63 -3.69
C GLY A 9 -6.10 1.20 -2.87
N ALA A 10 -5.42 2.15 -2.21
CA ALA A 10 -4.28 1.88 -1.35
C ALA A 10 -4.69 1.04 -0.13
N THR A 11 -5.78 1.39 0.53
CA THR A 11 -6.32 0.63 1.67
C THR A 11 -6.74 -0.78 1.27
N THR A 12 -7.43 -0.95 0.14
CA THR A 12 -7.79 -2.29 -0.37
C THR A 12 -6.55 -3.12 -0.65
N THR A 13 -5.52 -2.54 -1.27
CA THR A 13 -4.26 -3.25 -1.56
C THR A 13 -3.55 -3.68 -0.27
N MET A 14 -3.50 -2.81 0.74
CA MET A 14 -2.91 -3.15 2.05
C MET A 14 -3.65 -4.29 2.73
N LEU A 15 -4.99 -4.30 2.72
CA LEU A 15 -5.79 -5.37 3.31
C LEU A 15 -5.57 -6.71 2.62
N VAL A 16 -5.50 -6.71 1.29
CA VAL A 16 -5.20 -7.92 0.50
C VAL A 16 -3.81 -8.46 0.82
N VAL A 17 -2.80 -7.59 0.86
CA VAL A 17 -1.42 -7.98 1.21
C VAL A 17 -1.35 -8.50 2.64
N ALA A 18 -1.98 -7.81 3.60
CA ALA A 18 -2.01 -8.25 4.98
C ALA A 18 -2.66 -9.63 5.13
N GLY A 19 -3.81 -9.85 4.49
CA GLY A 19 -4.49 -11.14 4.48
C GLY A 19 -3.63 -12.25 3.85
N TRP A 20 -3.00 -11.97 2.71
CA TRP A 20 -2.12 -12.93 2.04
C TRP A 20 -0.89 -13.26 2.88
N VAL A 21 -0.14 -12.26 3.35
CA VAL A 21 1.09 -12.50 4.11
C VAL A 21 0.78 -13.23 5.41
N TYR A 22 -0.32 -12.87 6.08
CA TYR A 22 -0.76 -13.60 7.27
C TYR A 22 -1.10 -15.05 6.96
N HIS A 23 -1.87 -15.31 5.90
CA HIS A 23 -2.18 -16.66 5.46
C HIS A 23 -0.93 -17.47 5.08
N ALA A 24 0.06 -16.84 4.43
CA ALA A 24 1.26 -17.52 3.96
C ALA A 24 2.32 -17.76 5.05
N THR A 25 2.40 -16.88 6.06
CA THR A 25 3.45 -16.97 7.09
C THR A 25 2.96 -17.29 8.49
N GLY A 26 1.66 -17.12 8.78
CA GLY A 26 1.07 -17.28 10.11
C GLY A 26 1.60 -16.29 11.17
N SER A 27 2.46 -15.34 10.77
CA SER A 27 3.18 -14.45 11.68
C SER A 27 2.70 -13.01 11.54
N ILE A 28 2.19 -12.46 12.65
CA ILE A 28 1.75 -11.06 12.71
C ILE A 28 2.92 -10.10 12.43
N TRP A 29 4.10 -10.36 12.98
CA TRP A 29 5.28 -9.51 12.78
C TRP A 29 5.73 -9.44 11.32
N ARG A 30 5.75 -10.58 10.61
CA ARG A 30 6.06 -10.60 9.17
C ARG A 30 4.97 -9.90 8.36
N THR A 31 3.71 -10.11 8.72
CA THR A 31 2.57 -9.45 8.10
C THR A 31 2.66 -7.94 8.21
N THR A 32 2.92 -7.42 9.42
CA THR A 32 3.09 -5.98 9.64
C THR A 32 4.28 -5.44 8.86
N GLY A 33 5.43 -6.13 8.88
CA GLY A 33 6.62 -5.71 8.13
C GLY A 33 6.35 -5.58 6.62
N TRP A 34 5.73 -6.59 6.01
CA TRP A 34 5.38 -6.56 4.59
C TRP A 34 4.31 -5.51 4.26
N THR A 35 3.31 -5.34 5.12
CA THR A 35 2.24 -4.35 4.92
C THR A 35 2.80 -2.92 4.98
N VAL A 36 3.73 -2.65 5.90
CA VAL A 36 4.43 -1.35 5.98
C VAL A 36 5.29 -1.10 4.75
N LEU A 37 6.00 -2.12 4.25
CA LEU A 37 6.81 -1.99 3.03
C LEU A 37 5.93 -1.63 1.82
N VAL A 38 4.79 -2.30 1.65
CA VAL A 38 3.82 -1.97 0.59
C VAL A 38 3.25 -0.56 0.78
N ALA A 39 3.00 -0.14 2.01
CA ALA A 39 2.56 1.23 2.30
C ALA A 39 3.54 2.29 1.81
N ILE A 40 4.84 2.07 2.04
CA ILE A 40 5.89 2.98 1.59
C ILE A 40 5.93 3.02 0.06
N ILE A 41 5.87 1.88 -0.62
CA ILE A 41 5.86 1.82 -2.09
C ILE A 41 4.67 2.58 -2.66
N LEU A 42 3.47 2.38 -2.10
CA LEU A 42 2.27 3.08 -2.55
C LEU A 42 2.39 4.60 -2.37
N GLN A 43 2.97 5.06 -1.26
CA GLN A 43 3.20 6.49 -1.05
C GLN A 43 4.22 7.07 -2.01
N VAL A 44 5.35 6.39 -2.22
CA VAL A 44 6.36 6.82 -3.20
C VAL A 44 5.75 6.89 -4.60
N GLY A 45 4.98 5.87 -5.01
CA GLY A 45 4.28 5.86 -6.29
C GLY A 45 3.29 7.02 -6.45
N TYR A 46 2.59 7.39 -5.37
CA TYR A 46 1.72 8.57 -5.35
C TYR A 46 2.50 9.87 -5.56
N PHE A 47 3.62 10.07 -4.85
CA PHE A 47 4.45 11.26 -5.03
C PHE A 47 5.08 11.35 -6.42
N VAL A 48 5.50 10.21 -6.99
CA VAL A 48 6.00 10.15 -8.37
C VAL A 48 4.90 10.51 -9.38
N ALA A 49 3.69 9.94 -9.21
CA ALA A 49 2.56 10.27 -10.07
C ALA A 49 2.15 11.75 -9.95
N LEU A 50 2.24 12.34 -8.75
CA LEU A 50 2.05 13.77 -8.55
C LEU A 50 3.13 14.59 -9.25
N ALA A 51 4.41 14.22 -9.11
CA ALA A 51 5.51 14.92 -9.76
C ALA A 51 5.39 14.89 -11.29
N GLY A 52 5.01 13.74 -11.87
CA GLY A 52 4.76 13.60 -13.31
C GLY A 52 3.47 14.25 -13.82
N LEU A 53 2.55 14.65 -12.94
CA LEU A 53 1.40 15.48 -13.32
C LEU A 53 1.74 16.97 -13.33
N ILE A 54 2.73 17.37 -12.51
CA ILE A 54 3.17 18.77 -12.37
C ILE A 54 4.18 19.16 -13.47
N TYR A 55 5.00 18.20 -13.92
CA TYR A 55 6.00 18.39 -14.97
C TYR A 55 5.44 18.05 -16.35
#